data_AF-A0A8S2U3L6-F1
#
_entry.id   AF-A0A8S2U3L6-F1
#
_cell.length_a   1.000
_cell.length_b   1.000
_cell.length_c   1.000
_cell.angle_alpha   90.00
_cell.angle_beta   90.00
_cell.angle_gamma   90.00
#
_symmetry.space_group_name_H-M   'P 1'
#
loop_
_entity.id
_entity.type
_entity.pdbx_description
1 polymer ?
#
loop_
_entity_poly.entity_id
_entity_poly.type
_entity_poly.pdbx_seq_one_letter_code
_entity_poly.pdbx_strand_id
1 'polypeptide(L)'
;LYAINNCLQELIMNKTIDISFGIVKNLCDYNTNIIEQYGPKAIHNLIKRLSWLSYTTMKNDELDWKQISFNIKKILIYFLELHQCSINYKDEQGIKNKQNQNVLHKAIEYNSLVNVKHLLVKCHMDVNNADEEGMTYLMYACEHSTPQIVEILLKFGANTVIKDNRNMTAIDYASKNHDTYSESILELLEYYKQNQNINTRQQIEKDDNNNNNNNNNKNIYQTQVSIIGGGPAGLVLSQLLFLAGIESIVVEKRSKESIETRIRAGALEQVTVDLFDHIGVGEQIHRQGLISNNMNFLFNGKHYSIPVSKLTNGKVNTVYPQQSIVKNLIEDRLKRNGEIWFEIENIEIFDYDKKHSVLRYKRNKIDEELHCDFVIGCDGFHGISRKTIPHGILKTYEKFYPFSWLSIIVVTKPAKSKLSNLVYAYHDRGLVIYVRRSEEVARYHLQVDATDNVNDWPDERIWNELKIRLKTNDNSWKINEGKVIEKRIFPLRSFMIEPMQYKNIYLAGDVAHLVPPTIAKGLNMAVADVKILSKALIYYYETNSLDKLKQYSTICLNRLWRVEDFSNYVTELWHHDFTKDDFYHKTQRARVESLCEFKILQQEFCEMLVGLLSSKDTSVYNNVE
;
A
#
# COMPACT_ATOMS: atom_id res chain seq x y z
N LEU A 1 -31.88 31.00 25.29
CA LEU A 1 -32.67 29.75 25.41
C LEU A 1 -34.18 30.01 25.46
N TYR A 2 -34.70 30.74 26.46
CA TYR A 2 -36.13 31.07 26.54
C TYR A 2 -36.62 31.96 25.37
N ALA A 3 -35.84 32.97 24.98
CA ALA A 3 -36.14 33.81 23.80
C ALA A 3 -36.13 33.04 22.47
N ILE A 4 -35.25 32.04 22.34
CA ILE A 4 -35.18 31.14 21.16
C ILE A 4 -36.44 30.27 21.09
N ASN A 5 -36.94 29.83 22.25
CA ASN A 5 -38.16 29.03 22.35
C ASN A 5 -39.41 29.82 21.91
N ASN A 6 -39.49 31.12 22.25
CA ASN A 6 -40.58 31.98 21.81
C ASN A 6 -40.50 32.30 20.31
N CYS A 7 -39.30 32.56 19.75
CA CYS A 7 -39.14 32.74 18.31
C CYS A 7 -39.49 31.46 17.51
N LEU A 8 -39.10 30.28 18.00
CA LEU A 8 -39.44 29.01 17.34
C LEU A 8 -40.94 28.73 17.39
N GLN A 9 -41.63 29.04 18.50
CA GLN A 9 -43.08 28.89 18.58
C GLN A 9 -43.84 29.87 17.68
N GLU A 10 -43.42 31.14 17.58
CA GLU A 10 -44.03 32.12 16.67
C GLU A 10 -43.79 31.77 15.18
N LEU A 11 -42.61 31.26 14.83
CA LEU A 11 -42.27 30.89 13.45
C LEU A 11 -43.00 29.62 12.99
N ILE A 12 -43.22 28.66 13.89
CA ILE A 12 -44.00 27.45 13.59
C ILE A 12 -45.50 27.77 13.45
N MET A 13 -46.02 28.74 14.21
CA MET A 13 -47.44 29.13 14.16
C MET A 13 -47.81 29.95 12.92
N ASN A 14 -46.88 30.71 12.32
CA ASN A 14 -47.17 31.65 11.24
C ASN A 14 -46.98 31.12 9.80
N LYS A 15 -46.71 29.81 9.60
CA LYS A 15 -46.66 29.11 8.29
C LYS A 15 -46.03 29.90 7.12
N THR A 16 -44.98 30.68 7.38
CA THR A 16 -44.36 31.51 6.33
C THR A 16 -42.85 31.37 6.35
N ILE A 17 -42.34 30.89 5.22
CA ILE A 17 -40.95 30.91 4.72
C ILE A 17 -40.12 29.65 5.02
N ASP A 18 -39.45 29.18 3.97
CA ASP A 18 -38.45 28.11 3.91
C ASP A 18 -37.16 28.50 4.65
N ILE A 19 -37.11 28.19 5.94
CA ILE A 19 -35.95 28.47 6.81
C ILE A 19 -35.22 27.16 7.18
N SER A 20 -35.28 26.16 6.30
CA SER A 20 -34.61 24.87 6.53
C SER A 20 -33.08 24.99 6.51
N PHE A 21 -32.51 25.93 5.73
CA PHE A 21 -31.06 26.10 5.61
C PHE A 21 -30.47 27.07 6.64
N GLY A 22 -31.16 28.17 6.94
CA GLY A 22 -30.68 29.21 7.85
C GLY A 22 -30.69 28.80 9.32
N ILE A 23 -31.70 28.02 9.75
CA ILE A 23 -31.78 27.49 11.11
C ILE A 23 -30.76 26.38 11.32
N VAL A 24 -30.56 25.49 10.35
CA VAL A 24 -29.54 24.42 10.44
C VAL A 24 -28.14 25.03 10.46
N LYS A 25 -27.87 26.02 9.61
CA LYS A 25 -26.57 26.71 9.59
C LYS A 25 -26.30 27.45 10.91
N ASN A 26 -27.25 28.23 11.41
CA ASN A 26 -27.08 28.93 12.69
C ASN A 26 -27.03 27.97 13.89
N LEU A 27 -27.78 26.86 13.87
CA LEU A 27 -27.66 25.82 14.89
C LEU A 27 -26.31 25.11 14.82
N CYS A 28 -25.75 24.88 13.64
CA CYS A 28 -24.41 24.31 13.50
C CYS A 28 -23.35 25.30 14.02
N ASP A 29 -23.39 26.54 13.54
CA ASP A 29 -22.38 27.56 13.86
C ASP A 29 -22.39 27.94 15.36
N TYR A 30 -23.57 28.09 15.98
CA TYR A 30 -23.68 28.43 17.41
C TYR A 30 -23.43 27.24 18.34
N ASN A 31 -23.66 25.99 17.88
CA ASN A 31 -23.35 24.80 18.68
C ASN A 31 -21.87 24.43 18.68
N THR A 32 -21.07 24.87 17.70
CA THR A 32 -19.60 24.72 17.71
C THR A 32 -19.00 25.27 19.00
N ASN A 33 -19.43 26.46 19.42
CA ASN A 33 -18.95 27.11 20.66
C ASN A 33 -19.44 26.42 21.95
N ILE A 34 -20.63 25.80 21.93
CA ILE A 34 -21.17 25.07 23.09
C ILE A 34 -20.54 23.68 23.22
N ILE A 35 -20.22 23.02 22.10
CA ILE A 35 -19.63 21.68 22.09
C ILE A 35 -18.16 21.72 22.53
N GLU A 36 -17.41 22.76 22.16
CA GLU A 36 -16.07 23.03 22.70
C GLU A 36 -16.08 23.25 24.22
N GLN A 37 -17.15 23.83 24.77
CA GLN A 37 -17.22 24.20 26.18
C GLN A 37 -17.78 23.11 27.11
N TYR A 38 -18.65 22.20 26.63
CA TYR A 38 -19.43 21.29 27.49
C TYR A 38 -19.27 19.77 27.20
N GLY A 39 -18.54 19.37 26.16
CA GLY A 39 -18.16 17.97 25.93
C GLY A 39 -19.32 16.97 25.69
N PRO A 40 -19.07 15.64 25.80
CA PRO A 40 -19.96 14.56 25.34
C PRO A 40 -21.41 14.57 25.89
N LYS A 41 -21.64 15.21 27.05
CA LYS A 41 -22.98 15.40 27.63
C LYS A 41 -23.87 16.32 26.78
N ALA A 42 -23.29 17.30 26.08
CA ALA A 42 -24.03 18.17 25.16
C ALA A 42 -24.54 17.38 23.95
N ILE A 43 -23.72 16.47 23.42
CA ILE A 43 -24.07 15.57 22.30
C ILE A 43 -25.18 14.60 22.70
N HIS A 44 -25.12 14.01 23.90
CA HIS A 44 -26.18 13.14 24.42
C HIS A 44 -27.53 13.87 24.56
N ASN A 45 -27.52 15.13 25.00
CA ASN A 45 -28.74 15.95 25.13
C ASN A 45 -29.28 16.40 23.76
N LEU A 46 -28.41 16.62 22.78
CA LEU A 46 -28.79 16.95 21.41
C LEU A 46 -29.46 15.75 20.72
N ILE A 47 -28.89 14.55 20.86
CA ILE A 47 -29.49 13.30 20.35
C ILE A 47 -30.83 13.04 21.01
N LYS A 48 -30.95 13.19 22.34
CA LYS A 48 -32.23 13.07 23.05
C LYS A 48 -33.30 14.06 22.56
N ARG A 49 -32.92 15.30 22.26
CA ARG A 49 -33.86 16.33 21.76
C ARG A 49 -34.23 16.15 20.30
N LEU A 50 -33.33 15.68 19.45
CA LEU A 50 -33.63 15.29 18.06
C LEU A 50 -34.55 14.06 18.01
N SER A 51 -34.34 13.11 18.93
CA SER A 51 -35.24 11.96 19.14
C SER A 51 -36.64 12.42 19.59
N TRP A 52 -36.72 13.42 20.47
CA TRP A 52 -37.99 14.03 20.91
C TRP A 52 -38.72 14.80 19.80
N LEU A 53 -37.98 15.48 18.92
CA LEU A 53 -38.51 16.11 17.70
C LEU A 53 -39.09 15.07 16.74
N SER A 54 -38.46 13.90 16.59
CA SER A 54 -39.02 12.79 15.81
C SER A 54 -40.34 12.29 16.42
N TYR A 55 -40.42 12.16 17.75
CA TYR A 55 -41.59 11.63 18.45
C TYR A 55 -42.80 12.60 18.43
N THR A 56 -42.54 13.91 18.45
CA THR A 56 -43.62 14.93 18.42
C THR A 56 -44.12 15.23 17.01
N THR A 57 -43.30 15.02 15.98
CA THR A 57 -43.71 15.18 14.56
C THR A 57 -44.39 13.95 13.95
N MET A 58 -44.30 12.77 14.58
CA MET A 58 -45.11 11.59 14.23
C MET A 58 -46.64 11.78 14.39
N LYS A 59 -47.10 12.94 14.88
CA LYS A 59 -48.52 13.31 14.92
C LYS A 59 -48.97 14.22 13.77
N ASN A 60 -48.07 14.72 12.93
CA ASN A 60 -48.40 15.57 11.78
C ASN A 60 -47.92 14.91 10.49
N ASP A 61 -48.87 14.39 9.71
CA ASP A 61 -48.66 13.63 8.46
C ASP A 61 -48.12 14.45 7.27
N GLU A 62 -47.56 15.65 7.48
CA GLU A 62 -47.22 16.61 6.40
C GLU A 62 -45.72 16.92 6.25
N LEU A 63 -44.78 16.16 6.84
CA LEU A 63 -43.34 16.35 6.57
C LEU A 63 -42.76 15.31 5.59
N ASP A 64 -42.11 15.81 4.53
CA ASP A 64 -41.44 15.01 3.50
C ASP A 64 -40.18 14.32 4.04
N TRP A 65 -40.30 13.01 4.29
CA TRP A 65 -39.28 12.14 4.85
C TRP A 65 -38.00 12.02 4.01
N LYS A 66 -38.04 12.31 2.70
CA LYS A 66 -36.84 12.27 1.84
C LYS A 66 -35.82 13.35 2.23
N GLN A 67 -36.28 14.52 2.67
CA GLN A 67 -35.41 15.63 3.04
C GLN A 67 -34.65 15.37 4.36
N ILE A 68 -35.30 14.69 5.32
CA ILE A 68 -34.73 14.39 6.65
C ILE A 68 -33.69 13.26 6.55
N SER A 69 -33.98 12.21 5.77
CA SER A 69 -33.03 11.12 5.45
C SER A 69 -31.74 11.67 4.80
N PHE A 70 -31.89 12.61 3.87
CA PHE A 70 -30.77 13.30 3.23
C PHE A 70 -29.91 14.11 4.21
N ASN A 71 -30.53 14.70 5.25
CA ASN A 71 -29.82 15.46 6.28
C ASN A 71 -29.08 14.56 7.29
N ILE A 72 -29.61 13.38 7.64
CA ILE A 72 -28.88 12.40 8.48
C ILE A 72 -27.62 11.91 7.75
N LYS A 73 -27.71 11.69 6.44
CA LYS A 73 -26.57 11.32 5.59
C LYS A 73 -25.47 12.39 5.61
N LYS A 74 -25.83 13.67 5.51
CA LYS A 74 -24.87 14.79 5.62
C LYS A 74 -24.31 14.98 7.03
N ILE A 75 -25.09 14.75 8.08
CA ILE A 75 -24.62 14.84 9.47
C ILE A 75 -23.60 13.73 9.76
N LEU A 76 -23.84 12.50 9.30
CA LEU A 76 -22.88 11.39 9.39
C LEU A 76 -21.59 11.68 8.63
N ILE A 77 -21.69 12.20 7.41
CA ILE A 77 -20.53 12.63 6.61
C ILE A 77 -19.78 13.78 7.32
N TYR A 78 -20.50 14.75 7.90
CA TYR A 78 -19.91 15.86 8.65
C TYR A 78 -19.16 15.40 9.92
N PHE A 79 -19.67 14.39 10.63
CA PHE A 79 -18.97 13.76 11.77
C PHE A 79 -17.74 12.93 11.37
N LEU A 80 -17.73 12.39 10.13
CA LEU A 80 -16.63 11.60 9.59
C LEU A 80 -15.53 12.45 8.95
N GLU A 81 -15.85 13.63 8.41
CA GLU A 81 -14.91 14.45 7.62
C GLU A 81 -14.21 15.58 8.40
N LEU A 82 -14.87 16.27 9.35
CA LEU A 82 -14.30 17.49 9.96
C LEU A 82 -13.72 17.32 11.36
N HIS A 83 -14.14 16.28 12.07
CA HIS A 83 -13.47 15.86 13.28
C HIS A 83 -12.85 14.53 12.99
N GLN A 84 -11.53 14.43 13.17
CA GLN A 84 -10.89 13.22 13.65
C GLN A 84 -11.59 12.83 14.97
N CYS A 85 -12.85 12.40 14.90
CA CYS A 85 -13.53 11.70 15.95
C CYS A 85 -12.62 10.51 16.16
N SER A 86 -11.83 10.61 17.21
CA SER A 86 -10.96 9.57 17.68
C SER A 86 -11.88 8.41 18.02
N ILE A 87 -12.18 7.56 17.03
CA ILE A 87 -12.21 6.14 17.28
C ILE A 87 -10.75 5.89 17.62
N ASN A 88 -10.46 6.02 18.91
CA ASN A 88 -9.13 5.98 19.45
C ASN A 88 -8.45 4.75 18.84
N TYR A 89 -7.17 4.85 18.47
CA TYR A 89 -6.34 3.74 17.94
C TYR A 89 -6.15 2.58 18.98
N LYS A 90 -6.98 2.56 20.04
CA LYS A 90 -7.09 1.58 21.12
C LYS A 90 -8.55 1.14 21.40
N ASP A 91 -9.49 1.40 20.51
CA ASP A 91 -10.89 0.98 20.67
C ASP A 91 -11.28 -0.01 19.58
N GLU A 92 -10.85 -1.28 19.74
CA GLU A 92 -11.19 -2.42 18.86
C GLU A 92 -12.71 -2.68 18.74
N GLN A 93 -13.57 -1.92 19.42
CA GLN A 93 -15.00 -2.24 19.53
C GLN A 93 -15.97 -1.10 19.19
N GLY A 94 -15.50 0.13 18.92
CA GLY A 94 -16.36 1.26 18.55
C GLY A 94 -17.38 1.64 19.63
N ILE A 95 -17.94 2.85 19.53
CA ILE A 95 -19.03 3.26 20.43
C ILE A 95 -20.23 2.35 20.16
N LYS A 96 -20.52 1.50 21.14
CA LYS A 96 -21.62 0.55 21.13
C LYS A 96 -22.84 1.18 21.81
N ASN A 97 -24.02 1.02 21.21
CA ASN A 97 -25.26 1.43 21.87
C ASN A 97 -25.61 0.43 23.00
N LYS A 98 -26.74 0.64 23.67
CA LYS A 98 -27.24 -0.25 24.74
C LYS A 98 -27.61 -1.67 24.27
N GLN A 99 -27.49 -1.93 22.98
CA GLN A 99 -27.69 -3.24 22.35
C GLN A 99 -26.36 -3.77 21.79
N ASN A 100 -25.22 -3.21 22.21
CA ASN A 100 -23.88 -3.55 21.71
C ASN A 100 -23.71 -3.37 20.19
N GLN A 101 -24.59 -2.62 19.52
CA GLN A 101 -24.50 -2.32 18.09
C GLN A 101 -23.56 -1.14 17.85
N ASN A 102 -22.72 -1.26 16.83
CA ASN A 102 -21.81 -0.20 16.34
C ASN A 102 -22.23 0.35 14.97
N VAL A 103 -21.44 1.26 14.41
CA VAL A 103 -21.73 1.98 13.16
C VAL A 103 -21.97 1.05 11.95
N LEU A 104 -21.33 -0.13 11.92
CA LEU A 104 -21.49 -1.09 10.83
C LEU A 104 -22.84 -1.82 10.88
N HIS A 105 -23.38 -2.10 12.08
CA HIS A 105 -24.75 -2.62 12.23
C HIS A 105 -25.76 -1.66 11.58
N LYS A 106 -25.62 -0.37 11.85
CA LYS A 106 -26.49 0.66 11.28
C LYS A 106 -26.29 0.83 9.77
N ALA A 107 -25.06 0.74 9.27
CA ALA A 107 -24.80 0.80 7.84
C ALA A 107 -25.50 -0.34 7.07
N ILE A 108 -25.56 -1.54 7.67
CA ILE A 108 -26.26 -2.71 7.11
C ILE A 108 -27.78 -2.53 7.17
N GLU A 109 -28.33 -2.11 8.31
CA GLU A 109 -29.75 -1.82 8.50
C GLU A 109 -30.28 -0.79 7.47
N TYR A 110 -29.46 0.23 7.16
CA TYR A 110 -29.79 1.24 6.14
C TYR A 110 -29.42 0.83 4.71
N ASN A 111 -28.98 -0.41 4.47
CA ASN A 111 -28.54 -0.92 3.17
C ASN A 111 -27.51 -0.01 2.46
N SER A 112 -26.58 0.57 3.21
CA SER A 112 -25.57 1.51 2.69
C SER A 112 -24.30 0.78 2.24
N LEU A 113 -24.30 0.27 1.01
CA LEU A 113 -23.18 -0.48 0.43
C LEU A 113 -21.84 0.26 0.54
N VAL A 114 -21.83 1.56 0.25
CA VAL A 114 -20.63 2.41 0.29
C VAL A 114 -20.07 2.47 1.70
N ASN A 115 -20.92 2.65 2.71
CA ASN A 115 -20.48 2.72 4.10
C ASN A 115 -20.05 1.36 4.63
N VAL A 116 -20.74 0.27 4.27
CA VAL A 116 -20.33 -1.09 4.64
C VAL A 116 -18.92 -1.39 4.09
N LYS A 117 -18.67 -1.12 2.80
CA LYS A 117 -17.33 -1.26 2.21
C LYS A 117 -16.31 -0.37 2.91
N HIS A 118 -16.63 0.91 3.09
CA HIS A 118 -15.73 1.86 3.73
C HIS A 118 -15.35 1.43 5.16
N LEU A 119 -16.31 1.02 5.98
CA LEU A 119 -16.08 0.61 7.36
C LEU A 119 -15.26 -0.70 7.47
N LEU A 120 -15.53 -1.69 6.61
CA LEU A 120 -14.75 -2.93 6.58
C LEU A 120 -13.32 -2.70 6.06
N VAL A 121 -13.17 -1.86 5.03
CA VAL A 121 -11.88 -1.60 4.37
C VAL A 121 -11.01 -0.63 5.15
N LYS A 122 -11.56 0.51 5.58
CA LYS A 122 -10.81 1.63 6.18
C LYS A 122 -10.74 1.57 7.70
N CYS A 123 -11.78 1.07 8.35
CA CYS A 123 -11.82 1.01 9.81
C CYS A 123 -11.42 -0.37 10.37
N HIS A 124 -11.08 -1.34 9.50
CA HIS A 124 -10.66 -2.70 9.86
C HIS A 124 -11.57 -3.38 10.89
N MET A 125 -12.88 -3.15 10.79
CA MET A 125 -13.84 -3.73 11.71
C MET A 125 -13.89 -5.26 11.53
N ASP A 126 -13.85 -6.01 12.63
CA ASP A 126 -14.03 -7.46 12.59
C ASP A 126 -15.41 -7.80 12.02
N VAL A 127 -15.43 -8.46 10.86
CA VAL A 127 -16.63 -8.84 10.11
C VAL A 127 -17.53 -9.82 10.86
N ASN A 128 -17.02 -10.47 11.91
CA ASN A 128 -17.75 -11.46 12.72
C ASN A 128 -18.25 -10.90 14.05
N ASN A 129 -18.13 -9.58 14.28
CA ASN A 129 -18.71 -8.95 15.45
C ASN A 129 -20.22 -9.20 15.54
N ALA A 130 -20.70 -9.34 16.78
CA ALA A 130 -22.09 -9.56 17.12
C ALA A 130 -22.61 -8.55 18.15
N ASP A 131 -23.91 -8.34 18.14
CA ASP A 131 -24.63 -7.52 19.13
C ASP A 131 -24.90 -8.28 20.46
N GLU A 132 -25.72 -7.73 21.36
CA GLU A 132 -26.07 -8.41 22.63
C GLU A 132 -26.90 -9.69 22.44
N GLU A 133 -27.61 -9.81 21.31
CA GLU A 133 -28.39 -11.00 20.96
C GLU A 133 -27.54 -12.06 20.28
N GLY A 134 -26.24 -11.81 20.07
CA GLY A 134 -25.34 -12.68 19.33
C GLY A 134 -25.54 -12.60 17.82
N MET A 135 -26.30 -11.62 17.32
CA MET A 135 -26.52 -11.44 15.90
C MET A 135 -25.31 -10.79 15.22
N THR A 136 -24.73 -11.49 14.25
CA THR A 136 -23.61 -11.02 13.44
C THR A 136 -24.06 -10.11 12.30
N TYR A 137 -23.14 -9.34 11.73
CA TYR A 137 -23.39 -8.55 10.51
C TYR A 137 -24.01 -9.37 9.37
N LEU A 138 -23.56 -10.62 9.19
CA LEU A 138 -24.09 -11.50 8.16
C LEU A 138 -25.55 -11.88 8.44
N MET A 139 -25.92 -12.12 9.70
CA MET A 139 -27.31 -12.37 10.09
C MET A 139 -28.20 -11.15 9.86
N TYR A 140 -27.73 -9.95 10.22
CA TYR A 140 -28.43 -8.69 9.92
C TYR A 140 -28.68 -8.52 8.41
N ALA A 141 -27.65 -8.76 7.58
CA ALA A 141 -27.76 -8.61 6.14
C ALA A 141 -28.75 -9.63 5.51
N CYS A 142 -28.81 -10.85 6.07
CA CYS A 142 -29.78 -11.88 5.66
C CYS A 142 -31.21 -11.55 6.12
N GLU A 143 -31.39 -11.06 7.35
CA GLU A 143 -32.69 -10.62 7.87
C GLU A 143 -33.28 -9.47 7.06
N HIS A 144 -32.44 -8.53 6.60
CA HIS A 144 -32.85 -7.38 5.79
C HIS A 144 -32.90 -7.66 4.28
N SER A 145 -32.69 -8.91 3.85
CA SER A 145 -32.73 -9.32 2.42
C SER A 145 -31.82 -8.45 1.53
N THR A 146 -30.54 -8.30 1.90
CA THR A 146 -29.56 -7.43 1.17
C THR A 146 -28.44 -8.25 0.47
N PRO A 147 -28.66 -8.83 -0.72
CA PRO A 147 -27.71 -9.74 -1.37
C PRO A 147 -26.31 -9.16 -1.56
N GLN A 148 -26.20 -7.89 -1.96
CA GLN A 148 -24.90 -7.27 -2.21
C GLN A 148 -24.09 -7.08 -0.92
N ILE A 149 -24.76 -6.81 0.21
CA ILE A 149 -24.10 -6.69 1.52
C ILE A 149 -23.70 -8.09 2.02
N VAL A 150 -24.56 -9.10 1.85
CA VAL A 150 -24.24 -10.50 2.16
C VAL A 150 -22.98 -10.94 1.41
N GLU A 151 -22.91 -10.71 0.10
CA GLU A 151 -21.74 -11.05 -0.72
C GLU A 151 -20.47 -10.34 -0.23
N ILE A 152 -20.54 -9.05 0.09
CA ILE A 152 -19.40 -8.31 0.65
C ILE A 152 -18.96 -8.91 1.98
N LEU A 153 -19.87 -9.14 2.92
CA LEU A 153 -19.51 -9.70 4.22
C LEU A 153 -18.85 -11.08 4.09
N LEU A 154 -19.36 -11.95 3.22
CA LEU A 154 -18.76 -13.25 2.93
C LEU A 154 -17.36 -13.14 2.32
N LYS A 155 -17.15 -12.23 1.35
CA LYS A 155 -15.83 -11.94 0.78
C LYS A 155 -14.82 -11.44 1.81
N PHE A 156 -15.29 -10.72 2.84
CA PHE A 156 -14.47 -10.27 3.96
C PHE A 156 -14.26 -11.33 5.06
N GLY A 157 -14.75 -12.56 4.86
CA GLY A 157 -14.54 -13.68 5.78
C GLY A 157 -15.62 -13.83 6.85
N ALA A 158 -16.84 -13.34 6.62
CA ALA A 158 -17.96 -13.60 7.51
C ALA A 158 -18.21 -15.11 7.67
N ASN A 159 -18.33 -15.54 8.92
CA ASN A 159 -18.54 -16.93 9.29
C ASN A 159 -20.02 -17.28 9.19
N THR A 160 -20.35 -18.25 8.33
CA THR A 160 -21.72 -18.66 8.02
C THR A 160 -22.37 -19.52 9.11
N VAL A 161 -21.57 -20.09 10.03
CA VAL A 161 -22.04 -21.07 11.03
C VAL A 161 -22.15 -20.53 12.45
N ILE A 162 -21.81 -19.25 12.68
CA ILE A 162 -22.06 -18.60 13.97
C ILE A 162 -23.57 -18.65 14.26
N LYS A 163 -23.93 -18.86 15.52
CA LYS A 163 -25.30 -18.88 16.01
C LYS A 163 -25.53 -17.73 16.98
N ASP A 164 -26.69 -17.09 16.85
CA ASP A 164 -27.16 -16.09 17.82
C ASP A 164 -27.68 -16.77 19.10
N ASN A 165 -28.17 -15.98 20.06
CA ASN A 165 -28.75 -16.46 21.32
C ASN A 165 -30.07 -17.24 21.11
N ARG A 166 -30.70 -17.13 19.93
CA ARG A 166 -31.86 -17.94 19.51
C ARG A 166 -31.44 -19.23 18.80
N ASN A 167 -30.14 -19.53 18.76
CA ASN A 167 -29.55 -20.70 18.11
C ASN A 167 -29.74 -20.68 16.56
N MET A 168 -29.91 -19.49 15.98
CA MET A 168 -30.13 -19.23 14.56
C MET A 168 -28.83 -18.84 13.86
N THR A 169 -28.59 -19.41 12.68
CA THR A 169 -27.49 -19.05 11.77
C THR A 169 -27.95 -18.05 10.70
N ALA A 170 -27.00 -17.47 9.95
CA ALA A 170 -27.33 -16.61 8.81
C ALA A 170 -28.26 -17.28 7.78
N ILE A 171 -28.09 -18.59 7.54
CA ILE A 171 -28.97 -19.38 6.65
C ILE A 171 -30.38 -19.46 7.21
N ASP A 172 -30.54 -19.59 8.53
CA ASP A 172 -31.85 -19.69 9.15
C ASP A 172 -32.63 -18.35 9.05
N TYR A 173 -31.92 -17.21 9.06
CA TYR A 173 -32.53 -15.89 8.77
C TYR A 173 -32.92 -15.76 7.30
N ALA A 174 -32.02 -16.12 6.38
CA ALA A 174 -32.31 -16.08 4.94
C ALA A 174 -33.50 -16.97 4.56
N SER A 175 -33.65 -18.13 5.21
CA SER A 175 -34.74 -19.09 4.97
C SER A 175 -36.10 -18.65 5.52
N LYS A 176 -36.12 -17.77 6.52
CA LYS A 176 -37.36 -17.22 7.11
C LYS A 176 -37.98 -16.13 6.25
N ASN A 177 -37.20 -15.50 5.39
CA ASN A 177 -37.69 -14.48 4.48
C ASN A 177 -38.25 -15.16 3.21
N HIS A 178 -39.50 -14.81 2.85
CA HIS A 178 -40.14 -15.29 1.63
C HIS A 178 -40.00 -14.30 0.46
N ASP A 179 -38.99 -13.43 0.53
CA ASP A 179 -38.74 -12.39 -0.47
C ASP A 179 -38.06 -12.95 -1.72
N THR A 180 -38.18 -12.23 -2.83
CA THR A 180 -37.57 -12.58 -4.14
C THR A 180 -36.05 -12.76 -4.08
N TYR A 181 -35.38 -12.19 -3.08
CA TYR A 181 -33.93 -12.26 -2.92
C TYR A 181 -33.45 -13.43 -2.04
N SER A 182 -34.37 -14.11 -1.34
CA SER A 182 -34.05 -15.19 -0.39
C SER A 182 -33.30 -16.36 -1.06
N GLU A 183 -33.77 -16.83 -2.22
CA GLU A 183 -33.12 -17.91 -2.98
C GLU A 183 -31.67 -17.55 -3.37
N SER A 184 -31.44 -16.33 -3.85
CA SER A 184 -30.08 -15.87 -4.22
C SER A 184 -29.13 -15.80 -3.02
N ILE A 185 -29.65 -15.40 -1.85
CA ILE A 185 -28.86 -15.33 -0.61
C ILE A 185 -28.55 -16.74 -0.10
N LEU A 186 -29.49 -17.67 -0.20
CA LEU A 186 -29.29 -19.07 0.19
C LEU A 186 -28.24 -19.76 -0.69
N GLU A 187 -28.29 -19.57 -2.01
CA GLU A 187 -27.27 -20.07 -2.94
C GLU A 187 -25.87 -19.53 -2.59
N LEU A 188 -25.76 -18.22 -2.31
CA LEU A 188 -24.50 -17.60 -1.89
C LEU A 188 -23.99 -18.21 -0.57
N LEU A 189 -24.85 -18.36 0.43
CA LEU A 189 -24.46 -18.91 1.73
C LEU A 189 -24.03 -20.38 1.63
N GLU A 190 -24.74 -21.20 0.84
CA GLU A 190 -24.38 -22.60 0.62
C GLU A 190 -23.04 -22.75 -0.10
N TYR A 191 -22.81 -21.95 -1.15
CA TYR A 191 -21.54 -21.93 -1.87
C TYR A 191 -20.37 -21.61 -0.93
N TYR A 192 -20.47 -20.55 -0.12
CA TYR A 192 -19.40 -20.18 0.82
C TYR A 192 -19.26 -21.16 1.99
N LYS A 193 -20.34 -21.77 2.46
CA LYS A 193 -20.32 -22.80 3.52
C LYS A 193 -19.61 -24.09 3.08
N GLN A 194 -19.81 -24.51 1.82
CA GLN A 194 -19.09 -25.66 1.26
C GLN A 194 -17.59 -25.37 1.14
N ASN A 195 -17.23 -24.17 0.69
CA ASN A 195 -15.83 -23.76 0.54
C ASN A 195 -15.10 -23.50 1.88
N GLN A 196 -15.81 -23.06 2.93
CA GLN A 196 -15.24 -22.92 4.29
C GLN A 196 -14.82 -24.26 4.91
N ASN A 197 -15.40 -25.39 4.48
CA ASN A 197 -15.06 -26.74 4.97
C ASN A 197 -13.90 -27.41 4.20
N ILE A 198 -13.53 -26.91 3.01
CA ILE A 198 -12.43 -27.47 2.21
C ILE A 198 -11.07 -27.15 2.85
N ASN A 199 -10.94 -25.99 3.50
CA ASN A 199 -9.72 -25.58 4.20
C ASN A 199 -9.40 -26.43 5.45
N THR A 200 -10.37 -27.19 5.97
CA THR A 200 -10.16 -28.13 7.09
C THR A 200 -9.83 -29.55 6.64
N ARG A 201 -10.17 -29.93 5.39
CA ARG A 201 -9.89 -31.28 4.84
C ARG A 201 -8.50 -31.44 4.22
N GLN A 202 -7.82 -30.35 3.87
CA GLN A 202 -6.43 -30.40 3.37
C GLN A 202 -5.39 -30.82 4.43
N GLN A 203 -5.80 -31.12 5.67
CA GLN A 203 -4.94 -31.71 6.71
C GLN A 203 -5.13 -33.22 6.94
N ILE A 204 -6.07 -33.89 6.27
CA ILE A 204 -6.35 -35.33 6.53
C ILE A 204 -6.09 -36.23 5.30
N GLU A 205 -6.05 -35.70 4.07
CA GLU A 205 -5.81 -36.51 2.86
C GLU A 205 -4.30 -36.59 2.51
N LYS A 206 -3.47 -37.10 3.43
CA LYS A 206 -2.07 -37.45 3.14
C LYS A 206 -1.78 -38.94 3.06
N ASP A 207 -2.76 -39.79 3.38
CA ASP A 207 -2.66 -41.22 3.16
C ASP A 207 -3.92 -41.67 2.41
N ASP A 208 -3.75 -42.57 1.45
CA ASP A 208 -4.78 -43.16 0.56
C ASP A 208 -5.22 -42.31 -0.65
N ASN A 209 -4.43 -42.39 -1.74
CA ASN A 209 -4.78 -43.35 -2.80
C ASN A 209 -3.79 -43.28 -3.98
N ASN A 210 -2.95 -44.31 -4.06
CA ASN A 210 -2.56 -44.89 -5.34
C ASN A 210 -3.83 -45.42 -6.01
N ASN A 211 -4.25 -44.82 -7.13
CA ASN A 211 -4.70 -45.63 -8.26
C ASN A 211 -4.75 -44.82 -9.56
N ASN A 212 -4.18 -45.46 -10.57
CA ASN A 212 -4.12 -45.04 -11.96
C ASN A 212 -5.48 -44.56 -12.50
N ASN A 213 -5.49 -43.41 -13.16
CA ASN A 213 -6.11 -43.27 -14.47
C ASN A 213 -5.51 -42.08 -15.22
N ASN A 214 -4.88 -42.40 -16.36
CA ASN A 214 -4.49 -41.45 -17.39
C ASN A 214 -5.75 -40.76 -17.93
N ASN A 215 -5.98 -39.53 -17.50
CA ASN A 215 -6.76 -38.56 -18.26
C ASN A 215 -6.05 -37.20 -18.14
N ASN A 216 -5.73 -36.60 -19.29
CA ASN A 216 -5.17 -35.25 -19.43
C ASN A 216 -6.22 -34.18 -19.02
N ASN A 217 -6.75 -34.24 -17.81
CA ASN A 217 -7.52 -33.15 -17.24
C ASN A 217 -6.53 -32.10 -16.74
N LYS A 218 -6.18 -31.15 -17.61
CA LYS A 218 -5.53 -29.91 -17.19
C LYS A 218 -6.46 -29.20 -16.20
N ASN A 219 -5.97 -28.91 -15.00
CA ASN A 219 -6.70 -28.07 -14.05
C ASN A 219 -6.74 -26.64 -14.62
N ILE A 220 -7.95 -26.11 -14.80
CA ILE A 220 -8.18 -24.74 -15.30
C ILE A 220 -8.71 -23.91 -14.15
N TYR A 221 -7.97 -22.86 -13.79
CA TYR A 221 -8.34 -21.87 -12.79
C TYR A 221 -8.76 -20.56 -13.47
N GLN A 222 -9.53 -19.74 -12.76
CA GLN A 222 -9.98 -18.44 -13.24
C GLN A 222 -9.74 -17.35 -12.18
N THR A 223 -9.43 -16.15 -12.64
CA THR A 223 -9.37 -14.95 -11.80
C THR A 223 -9.57 -13.72 -12.67
N GLN A 224 -9.94 -12.58 -12.08
CA GLN A 224 -10.01 -11.33 -12.83
C GLN A 224 -8.61 -10.86 -13.25
N VAL A 225 -7.66 -10.84 -12.32
CA VAL A 225 -6.29 -10.35 -12.57
C VAL A 225 -5.24 -11.37 -12.13
N SER A 226 -4.40 -11.82 -13.06
CA SER A 226 -3.21 -12.61 -12.73
C SER A 226 -2.01 -11.70 -12.49
N ILE A 227 -1.27 -11.91 -11.40
CA ILE A 227 -0.08 -11.13 -11.04
C ILE A 227 1.14 -12.06 -11.01
N ILE A 228 2.07 -11.88 -11.93
CA ILE A 228 3.29 -12.69 -12.00
C ILE A 228 4.38 -12.02 -11.16
N GLY A 229 4.76 -12.62 -10.05
CA GLY A 229 5.83 -12.17 -9.15
C GLY A 229 5.33 -11.75 -7.77
N GLY A 230 5.78 -12.45 -6.73
CA GLY A 230 5.51 -12.21 -5.31
C GLY A 230 6.47 -11.22 -4.64
N GLY A 231 6.99 -10.26 -5.40
CA GLY A 231 7.75 -9.13 -4.86
C GLY A 231 6.82 -8.04 -4.29
N PRO A 232 7.38 -6.94 -3.74
CA PRO A 232 6.56 -5.87 -3.19
C PRO A 232 5.53 -5.28 -4.15
N ALA A 233 5.88 -5.11 -5.43
CA ALA A 233 4.94 -4.60 -6.43
C ALA A 233 3.70 -5.51 -6.56
N GLY A 234 3.91 -6.80 -6.81
CA GLY A 234 2.81 -7.75 -7.00
C GLY A 234 1.96 -7.93 -5.75
N LEU A 235 2.58 -8.00 -4.58
CA LEU A 235 1.88 -8.13 -3.30
C LEU A 235 1.08 -6.88 -2.94
N VAL A 236 1.63 -5.67 -3.15
CA VAL A 236 0.89 -4.41 -2.94
C VAL A 236 -0.27 -4.30 -3.92
N LEU A 237 -0.08 -4.68 -5.18
CA LEU A 237 -1.16 -4.69 -6.16
C LEU A 237 -2.29 -5.65 -5.74
N SER A 238 -1.95 -6.88 -5.34
CA SER A 238 -2.95 -7.86 -4.89
C SER A 238 -3.76 -7.33 -3.72
N GLN A 239 -3.10 -6.65 -2.77
CA GLN A 239 -3.79 -6.03 -1.64
C GLN A 239 -4.71 -4.89 -2.08
N LEU A 240 -4.25 -4.01 -2.96
CA LEU A 240 -5.06 -2.90 -3.49
C LEU A 240 -6.30 -3.39 -4.25
N LEU A 241 -6.15 -4.44 -5.06
CA LEU A 241 -7.26 -5.06 -5.78
C LEU A 241 -8.23 -5.75 -4.83
N PHE A 242 -7.73 -6.46 -3.83
CA PHE A 242 -8.56 -7.07 -2.80
C PHE A 242 -9.42 -6.03 -2.07
N LEU A 243 -8.84 -4.89 -1.66
CA LEU A 243 -9.59 -3.81 -1.01
C LEU A 243 -10.66 -3.18 -1.91
N ALA A 244 -10.53 -3.31 -3.22
CA ALA A 244 -11.54 -2.88 -4.19
C ALA A 244 -12.55 -3.98 -4.57
N GLY A 245 -12.40 -5.20 -4.03
CA GLY A 245 -13.25 -6.35 -4.35
C GLY A 245 -12.95 -6.98 -5.72
N ILE A 246 -11.73 -6.79 -6.24
CA ILE A 246 -11.27 -7.40 -7.49
C ILE A 246 -10.42 -8.63 -7.18
N GLU A 247 -10.79 -9.76 -7.75
CA GLU A 247 -10.09 -11.02 -7.57
C GLU A 247 -8.72 -10.99 -8.23
N SER A 248 -7.71 -11.47 -7.51
CA SER A 248 -6.37 -11.61 -8.05
C SER A 248 -5.63 -12.80 -7.46
N ILE A 249 -4.80 -13.41 -8.29
CA ILE A 249 -3.91 -14.52 -7.92
C ILE A 249 -2.48 -14.10 -8.19
N VAL A 250 -1.64 -14.16 -7.15
CA VAL A 250 -0.20 -13.92 -7.28
C VAL A 250 0.52 -15.23 -7.57
N VAL A 251 1.31 -15.26 -8.64
CA VAL A 251 2.07 -16.43 -9.11
C VAL A 251 3.56 -16.14 -8.95
N GLU A 252 4.23 -16.82 -8.02
CA GLU A 252 5.65 -16.65 -7.72
C GLU A 252 6.43 -17.94 -7.99
N LYS A 253 7.55 -17.79 -8.70
CA LYS A 253 8.41 -18.93 -9.07
C LYS A 253 9.26 -19.48 -7.93
N ARG A 254 9.49 -18.68 -6.88
CA ARG A 254 10.27 -19.08 -5.71
C ARG A 254 9.37 -19.58 -4.58
N SER A 255 9.99 -20.29 -3.64
CA SER A 255 9.34 -20.63 -2.38
C SER A 255 9.08 -19.38 -1.52
N LYS A 256 8.10 -19.48 -0.63
CA LYS A 256 7.79 -18.44 0.38
C LYS A 256 9.03 -18.07 1.21
N GLU A 257 9.75 -19.08 1.72
CA GLU A 257 10.97 -18.87 2.51
C GLU A 257 12.05 -18.09 1.72
N SER A 258 12.22 -18.40 0.43
CA SER A 258 13.21 -17.75 -0.41
C SER A 258 12.93 -16.25 -0.60
N ILE A 259 11.66 -15.85 -0.75
CA ILE A 259 11.31 -14.43 -0.92
C ILE A 259 11.30 -13.67 0.41
N GLU A 260 10.96 -14.30 1.52
CA GLU A 260 10.96 -13.70 2.87
C GLU A 260 12.37 -13.48 3.44
N THR A 261 13.36 -14.24 2.96
CA THR A 261 14.76 -14.14 3.44
C THR A 261 15.65 -13.30 2.53
N ARG A 262 15.17 -12.90 1.34
CA ARG A 262 15.96 -12.19 0.34
C ARG A 262 16.29 -10.76 0.79
N ILE A 263 17.50 -10.57 1.26
CA ILE A 263 17.98 -9.27 1.73
C ILE A 263 18.10 -8.28 0.57
N ARG A 264 17.35 -7.18 0.65
CA ARG A 264 17.50 -5.97 -0.18
C ARG A 264 17.56 -4.74 0.72
N ALA A 265 18.20 -3.68 0.23
CA ALA A 265 18.14 -2.39 0.92
C ALA A 265 16.69 -1.86 0.85
N GLY A 266 16.20 -1.28 1.93
CA GLY A 266 14.86 -0.69 1.97
C GLY A 266 14.94 0.69 2.61
N ALA A 267 14.75 1.71 1.80
CA ALA A 267 14.40 3.05 2.24
C ALA A 267 13.08 3.40 1.57
N LEU A 268 12.12 3.84 2.38
CA LEU A 268 10.77 4.13 1.97
C LEU A 268 10.59 5.64 1.95
N GLU A 269 10.05 6.14 0.85
CA GLU A 269 9.53 7.49 0.75
C GLU A 269 8.26 7.63 1.59
N GLN A 270 7.96 8.85 2.04
CA GLN A 270 6.75 9.13 2.81
C GLN A 270 5.49 8.60 2.12
N VAL A 271 5.35 8.85 0.81
CA VAL A 271 4.20 8.41 0.01
C VAL A 271 4.02 6.90 -0.06
N THR A 272 5.11 6.15 0.11
CA THR A 272 5.11 4.68 0.16
C THR A 272 4.66 4.21 1.54
N VAL A 273 5.14 4.86 2.60
CA VAL A 273 4.68 4.58 3.98
C VAL A 273 3.19 4.88 4.12
N ASP A 274 2.73 6.02 3.61
CA ASP A 274 1.32 6.40 3.63
C ASP A 274 0.43 5.38 2.90
N LEU A 275 0.93 4.79 1.81
CA LEU A 275 0.23 3.73 1.11
C LEU A 275 0.22 2.42 1.90
N PHE A 276 1.31 2.07 2.60
CA PHE A 276 1.33 0.90 3.47
C PHE A 276 0.37 1.04 4.65
N ASP A 277 0.22 2.24 5.21
CA ASP A 277 -0.82 2.54 6.20
C ASP A 277 -2.21 2.33 5.60
N HIS A 278 -2.44 2.89 4.41
CA HIS A 278 -3.74 2.80 3.72
C HIS A 278 -4.19 1.35 3.42
N ILE A 279 -3.24 0.43 3.18
CA ILE A 279 -3.54 -0.98 2.90
C ILE A 279 -3.44 -1.88 4.14
N GLY A 280 -3.20 -1.32 5.32
CA GLY A 280 -3.23 -2.03 6.61
C GLY A 280 -1.94 -2.77 7.00
N VAL A 281 -0.80 -2.43 6.39
CA VAL A 281 0.50 -3.11 6.66
C VAL A 281 1.61 -2.17 7.16
N GLY A 282 1.25 -0.93 7.52
CA GLY A 282 2.19 0.11 7.95
C GLY A 282 2.63 0.06 9.42
N GLU A 283 1.89 -0.60 10.31
CA GLU A 283 2.14 -0.59 11.76
C GLU A 283 3.58 -0.99 12.13
N GLN A 284 4.10 -2.08 11.55
CA GLN A 284 5.46 -2.53 11.80
C GLN A 284 6.52 -1.54 11.28
N ILE A 285 6.23 -0.82 10.20
CA ILE A 285 7.11 0.21 9.65
C ILE A 285 7.23 1.37 10.64
N HIS A 286 6.13 1.81 11.25
CA HIS A 286 6.15 2.85 12.28
C HIS A 286 6.85 2.40 13.56
N ARG A 287 6.69 1.13 13.95
CA ARG A 287 7.27 0.59 15.18
C ARG A 287 8.77 0.33 15.09
N GLN A 288 9.26 -0.12 13.94
CA GLN A 288 10.65 -0.61 13.77
C GLN A 288 11.45 0.18 12.73
N GLY A 289 10.80 0.99 11.91
CA GLY A 289 11.45 1.81 10.89
C GLY A 289 12.31 2.91 11.51
N LEU A 290 13.46 3.14 10.89
CA LEU A 290 14.38 4.19 11.30
C LEU A 290 14.11 5.44 10.47
N ILE A 291 13.45 6.43 11.08
CA ILE A 291 13.11 7.70 10.43
C ILE A 291 14.37 8.55 10.22
N SER A 292 14.56 9.04 9.00
CA SER A 292 15.64 9.95 8.63
C SER A 292 15.12 11.35 8.37
N ASN A 293 15.26 12.22 9.37
CA ASN A 293 14.91 13.64 9.27
C ASN A 293 15.93 14.49 8.49
N ASN A 294 17.14 13.95 8.32
CA ASN A 294 18.25 14.64 7.69
C ASN A 294 18.93 13.74 6.66
N MET A 295 19.51 14.34 5.62
CA MET A 295 20.49 13.69 4.77
C MET A 295 21.87 14.05 5.29
N ASN A 296 22.68 13.04 5.62
CA ASN A 296 24.01 13.23 6.16
C ASN A 296 25.05 12.78 5.15
N PHE A 297 26.08 13.60 4.97
CA PHE A 297 27.19 13.24 4.11
C PHE A 297 28.53 13.80 4.58
N LEU A 298 29.60 13.14 4.14
CA LEU A 298 30.99 13.54 4.34
C LEU A 298 31.54 14.06 3.03
N PHE A 299 32.16 15.22 3.09
CA PHE A 299 32.80 15.86 1.94
C PHE A 299 33.98 16.71 2.42
N ASN A 300 35.16 16.56 1.79
CA ASN A 300 36.40 17.23 2.21
C ASN A 300 36.77 17.06 3.69
N GLY A 301 36.53 15.86 4.23
CA GLY A 301 36.79 15.56 5.63
C GLY A 301 35.89 16.32 6.62
N LYS A 302 34.79 16.92 6.16
CA LYS A 302 33.78 17.57 7.00
C LYS A 302 32.45 16.84 6.89
N HIS A 303 31.69 16.85 7.98
CA HIS A 303 30.32 16.35 8.00
C HIS A 303 29.32 17.48 7.67
N TYR A 304 28.35 17.16 6.83
CA TYR A 304 27.23 18.01 6.45
C TYR A 304 25.91 17.29 6.75
N SER A 305 24.92 18.05 7.22
CA SER A 305 23.57 17.56 7.50
C SER A 305 22.55 18.51 6.89
N ILE A 306 21.79 18.03 5.90
CA ILE A 306 20.70 18.77 5.28
C ILE A 306 19.38 18.37 5.98
N PRO A 307 18.60 19.32 6.54
CA PRO A 307 17.38 19.03 7.28
C PRO A 307 16.20 18.77 6.33
N VAL A 308 16.15 17.55 5.80
CA VAL A 308 15.13 17.07 4.85
C VAL A 308 13.73 17.44 5.33
N SER A 309 13.32 17.02 6.53
CA SER A 309 11.95 17.24 7.01
C SER A 309 11.59 18.72 7.11
N LYS A 310 12.54 19.60 7.44
CA LYS A 310 12.30 21.05 7.48
C LYS A 310 12.15 21.64 6.07
N LEU A 311 12.88 21.12 5.09
CA LEU A 311 12.88 21.62 3.72
C LEU A 311 11.71 21.08 2.88
N THR A 312 11.08 19.98 3.32
CA THR A 312 10.01 19.28 2.60
C THR A 312 8.70 19.23 3.38
N ASN A 313 8.44 20.25 4.22
CA ASN A 313 7.19 20.38 5.00
C ASN A 313 6.81 19.13 5.81
N GLY A 314 7.79 18.52 6.48
CA GLY A 314 7.61 17.39 7.38
C GLY A 314 7.82 16.01 6.74
N LYS A 315 7.93 15.90 5.42
CA LYS A 315 8.19 14.60 4.77
C LYS A 315 9.55 14.02 5.20
N VAL A 316 9.62 12.70 5.32
CA VAL A 316 10.83 11.97 5.73
C VAL A 316 11.03 10.71 4.88
N ASN A 317 12.24 10.15 4.96
CA ASN A 317 12.50 8.79 4.50
C ASN A 317 12.57 7.85 5.70
N THR A 318 12.04 6.64 5.54
CA THR A 318 12.04 5.60 6.58
C THR A 318 12.88 4.42 6.12
N VAL A 319 13.96 4.12 6.83
CA VAL A 319 14.77 2.93 6.56
C VAL A 319 14.10 1.73 7.23
N TYR A 320 13.63 0.79 6.41
CA TYR A 320 12.98 -0.43 6.87
C TYR A 320 13.31 -1.59 5.91
N PRO A 321 13.70 -2.78 6.39
CA PRO A 321 14.14 -3.86 5.52
C PRO A 321 13.05 -4.33 4.55
N GLN A 322 13.37 -4.40 3.25
CA GLN A 322 12.40 -4.79 2.21
C GLN A 322 11.83 -6.19 2.45
N GLN A 323 12.64 -7.13 2.97
CA GLN A 323 12.16 -8.49 3.22
C GLN A 323 11.09 -8.55 4.33
N SER A 324 11.16 -7.64 5.30
CA SER A 324 10.12 -7.51 6.33
C SER A 324 8.82 -7.00 5.75
N ILE A 325 8.87 -6.09 4.76
CA ILE A 325 7.68 -5.61 4.03
C ILE A 325 7.03 -6.76 3.27
N VAL A 326 7.82 -7.56 2.55
CA VAL A 326 7.34 -8.74 1.81
C VAL A 326 6.66 -9.73 2.75
N LYS A 327 7.30 -10.03 3.88
CA LYS A 327 6.74 -10.91 4.91
C LYS A 327 5.39 -10.39 5.43
N ASN A 328 5.31 -9.12 5.82
CA ASN A 328 4.07 -8.52 6.32
C ASN A 328 2.95 -8.55 5.29
N LEU A 329 3.25 -8.27 4.01
CA LEU A 329 2.29 -8.34 2.92
C LEU A 329 1.78 -9.76 2.68
N ILE A 330 2.66 -10.77 2.70
CA ILE A 330 2.26 -12.17 2.54
C ILE A 330 1.39 -12.60 3.72
N GLU A 331 1.80 -12.29 4.96
CA GLU A 331 1.04 -12.63 6.16
C GLU A 331 -0.35 -12.00 6.14
N ASP A 332 -0.48 -10.71 5.83
CA ASP A 332 -1.78 -10.04 5.76
C ASP A 332 -2.64 -10.59 4.62
N ARG A 333 -2.06 -10.82 3.43
CA ARG A 333 -2.82 -11.34 2.30
C ARG A 333 -3.36 -12.76 2.57
N LEU A 334 -2.55 -13.63 3.17
CA LEU A 334 -2.97 -14.98 3.55
C LEU A 334 -4.02 -14.96 4.67
N LYS A 335 -3.90 -14.07 5.67
CA LYS A 335 -4.93 -13.87 6.71
C LYS A 335 -6.28 -13.44 6.12
N ARG A 336 -6.26 -12.73 4.99
CA ARG A 336 -7.45 -12.30 4.23
C ARG A 336 -7.86 -13.32 3.15
N ASN A 337 -7.50 -14.59 3.32
CA ASN A 337 -7.78 -15.69 2.38
C ASN A 337 -7.37 -15.38 0.92
N GLY A 338 -6.26 -14.67 0.77
CA GLY A 338 -5.71 -14.33 -0.54
C GLY A 338 -4.89 -15.42 -1.18
N GLU A 339 -5.01 -15.52 -2.49
CA GLU A 339 -4.33 -16.54 -3.31
C GLU A 339 -2.91 -16.06 -3.69
N ILE A 340 -1.91 -16.67 -3.07
CA ILE A 340 -0.49 -16.55 -3.45
C ILE A 340 0.07 -17.94 -3.69
N TRP A 341 0.41 -18.24 -4.94
CA TRP A 341 0.95 -19.52 -5.36
C TRP A 341 2.47 -19.42 -5.49
N PHE A 342 3.17 -20.23 -4.71
CA PHE A 342 4.63 -20.31 -4.71
C PHE A 342 5.12 -21.48 -5.55
N GLU A 343 6.41 -21.46 -5.88
CA GLU A 343 7.09 -22.55 -6.59
C GLU A 343 6.46 -22.87 -7.95
N ILE A 344 6.00 -21.82 -8.65
CA ILE A 344 5.38 -21.94 -9.96
C ILE A 344 6.44 -21.89 -11.06
N GLU A 345 6.56 -22.98 -11.80
CA GLU A 345 7.59 -23.18 -12.81
C GLU A 345 7.05 -22.97 -14.24
N ASN A 346 7.95 -22.71 -15.17
CA ASN A 346 7.66 -22.64 -16.62
C ASN A 346 6.43 -21.79 -16.98
N ILE A 347 6.33 -20.62 -16.37
CA ILE A 347 5.24 -19.68 -16.65
C ILE A 347 5.36 -19.20 -18.09
N GLU A 348 4.30 -19.35 -18.86
CA GLU A 348 4.14 -18.86 -20.23
C GLU A 348 2.80 -18.12 -20.34
N ILE A 349 2.75 -17.04 -21.14
CA ILE A 349 1.56 -16.19 -21.28
C ILE A 349 1.07 -16.27 -22.72
N PHE A 350 -0.20 -16.62 -22.89
CA PHE A 350 -0.89 -16.78 -24.17
C PHE A 350 -2.13 -15.90 -24.23
N ASP A 351 -2.66 -15.73 -25.45
CA ASP A 351 -3.97 -15.12 -25.71
C ASP A 351 -4.15 -13.72 -25.10
N TYR A 352 -3.04 -13.01 -24.88
CA TYR A 352 -3.02 -11.67 -24.30
C TYR A 352 -3.68 -10.60 -25.18
N ASP A 353 -4.03 -10.92 -26.42
CA ASP A 353 -4.75 -10.09 -27.38
C ASP A 353 -6.24 -10.46 -27.50
N LYS A 354 -6.70 -11.51 -26.80
CA LYS A 354 -8.10 -11.94 -26.75
C LYS A 354 -8.83 -11.32 -25.54
N LYS A 355 -10.09 -11.71 -25.33
CA LYS A 355 -10.90 -11.28 -24.18
C LYS A 355 -10.31 -11.77 -22.84
N HIS A 356 -9.83 -13.02 -22.82
CA HIS A 356 -9.19 -13.62 -21.65
C HIS A 356 -7.81 -14.10 -22.05
N SER A 357 -6.82 -13.69 -21.26
CA SER A 357 -5.43 -14.14 -21.33
C SER A 357 -5.29 -15.46 -20.58
N VAL A 358 -4.29 -16.27 -20.96
CA VAL A 358 -4.04 -17.57 -20.32
C VAL A 358 -2.59 -17.65 -19.86
N LEU A 359 -2.38 -17.94 -18.58
CA LEU A 359 -1.09 -18.37 -18.06
C LEU A 359 -1.03 -19.89 -18.05
N ARG A 360 -0.03 -20.47 -18.71
CA ARG A 360 0.34 -21.88 -18.53
C ARG A 360 1.52 -21.98 -17.61
N TYR A 361 1.50 -22.93 -16.70
CA TYR A 361 2.58 -23.12 -15.73
C TYR A 361 2.59 -24.54 -15.21
N LYS A 362 3.67 -24.89 -14.50
CA LYS A 362 3.77 -26.12 -13.72
C LYS A 362 3.71 -25.83 -12.23
N ARG A 363 2.84 -26.58 -11.54
CA ARG A 363 2.74 -26.60 -10.08
C ARG A 363 2.73 -28.05 -9.63
N ASN A 364 3.60 -28.43 -8.70
CA ASN A 364 3.77 -29.82 -8.28
C ASN A 364 3.99 -30.81 -9.44
N LYS A 365 4.74 -30.37 -10.47
CA LYS A 365 5.01 -31.12 -11.73
C LYS A 365 3.79 -31.37 -12.63
N ILE A 366 2.63 -30.79 -12.31
CA ILE A 366 1.41 -30.87 -13.10
C ILE A 366 1.30 -29.59 -13.94
N ASP A 367 1.00 -29.76 -15.24
CA ASP A 367 0.70 -28.65 -16.15
C ASP A 367 -0.73 -28.13 -15.87
N GLU A 368 -0.84 -26.85 -15.52
CA GLU A 368 -2.10 -26.18 -15.17
C GLU A 368 -2.26 -24.88 -15.97
N GLU A 369 -3.49 -24.37 -16.03
CA GLU A 369 -3.82 -23.11 -16.70
C GLU A 369 -4.55 -22.15 -15.76
N LEU A 370 -4.24 -20.86 -15.86
CA LEU A 370 -4.96 -19.78 -15.18
C LEU A 370 -5.46 -18.79 -16.22
N HIS A 371 -6.77 -18.65 -16.32
CA HIS A 371 -7.45 -17.73 -17.24
C HIS A 371 -7.77 -16.44 -16.51
N CYS A 372 -7.53 -15.30 -17.15
CA CYS A 372 -7.79 -14.00 -16.55
C CYS A 372 -8.04 -12.90 -17.57
N ASP A 373 -8.63 -11.78 -17.15
CA ASP A 373 -8.83 -10.63 -18.03
C ASP A 373 -7.48 -9.95 -18.33
N PHE A 374 -6.69 -9.71 -17.27
CA PHE A 374 -5.40 -9.02 -17.36
C PHE A 374 -4.26 -9.80 -16.72
N VAL A 375 -3.07 -9.67 -17.30
CA VAL A 375 -1.82 -10.22 -16.78
C VAL A 375 -0.89 -9.09 -16.37
N ILE A 376 -0.50 -9.07 -15.10
CA ILE A 376 0.38 -8.04 -14.55
C ILE A 376 1.75 -8.62 -14.25
N GLY A 377 2.74 -8.18 -15.01
CA GLY A 377 4.15 -8.49 -14.80
C GLY A 377 4.72 -7.69 -13.63
N CYS A 378 5.03 -8.37 -12.54
CA CYS A 378 5.73 -7.89 -11.34
C CYS A 378 6.95 -8.78 -11.02
N ASP A 379 7.45 -9.52 -12.01
CA ASP A 379 8.39 -10.65 -11.91
C ASP A 379 9.88 -10.24 -12.03
N GLY A 380 10.11 -8.92 -11.97
CA GLY A 380 11.41 -8.28 -11.93
C GLY A 380 12.19 -8.34 -13.24
N PHE A 381 13.43 -7.86 -13.19
CA PHE A 381 14.21 -7.59 -14.41
C PHE A 381 14.44 -8.79 -15.34
N HIS A 382 14.41 -10.01 -14.82
CA HIS A 382 14.55 -11.24 -15.61
C HIS A 382 13.24 -12.01 -15.76
N GLY A 383 12.12 -11.35 -15.48
CA GLY A 383 10.77 -11.87 -15.61
C GLY A 383 10.43 -12.35 -17.01
N ILE A 384 9.42 -13.22 -17.10
CA ILE A 384 8.86 -13.69 -18.36
C ILE A 384 7.95 -12.65 -18.98
N SER A 385 7.23 -11.86 -18.17
CA SER A 385 6.18 -10.95 -18.65
C SER A 385 6.67 -9.98 -19.74
N ARG A 386 7.82 -9.31 -19.54
CA ARG A 386 8.44 -8.45 -20.55
C ARG A 386 8.93 -9.22 -21.77
N LYS A 387 9.45 -10.43 -21.58
CA LYS A 387 9.99 -11.27 -22.67
C LYS A 387 8.90 -11.82 -23.59
N THR A 388 7.67 -11.95 -23.09
CA THR A 388 6.52 -12.36 -23.90
C THR A 388 6.08 -11.29 -24.89
N ILE A 389 6.36 -10.01 -24.62
CA ILE A 389 5.97 -8.93 -25.53
C ILE A 389 6.77 -9.04 -26.84
N PRO A 390 6.13 -9.02 -28.02
CA PRO A 390 6.80 -9.19 -29.30
C PRO A 390 7.94 -8.18 -29.54
N HIS A 391 8.98 -8.64 -30.23
CA HIS A 391 10.09 -7.79 -30.63
C HIS A 391 9.61 -6.60 -31.47
N GLY A 392 10.16 -5.41 -31.20
CA GLY A 392 9.82 -4.18 -31.91
C GLY A 392 8.66 -3.37 -31.29
N ILE A 393 7.91 -3.94 -30.34
CA ILE A 393 6.89 -3.19 -29.59
C ILE A 393 7.52 -2.32 -28.50
N LEU A 394 8.47 -2.88 -27.75
CA LEU A 394 9.14 -2.19 -26.66
C LEU A 394 10.39 -1.48 -27.17
N LYS A 395 10.49 -0.19 -26.88
CA LYS A 395 11.74 0.55 -26.92
C LYS A 395 12.43 0.40 -25.57
N THR A 396 13.73 0.14 -25.59
CA THR A 396 14.55 -0.01 -24.38
C THR A 396 15.58 1.10 -24.30
N TYR A 397 15.75 1.65 -23.12
CA TYR A 397 16.75 2.66 -22.79
C TYR A 397 17.62 2.11 -21.67
N GLU A 398 18.93 2.28 -21.82
CA GLU A 398 19.87 1.74 -20.85
C GLU A 398 21.10 2.60 -20.70
N LYS A 399 21.57 2.71 -19.45
CA LYS A 399 22.86 3.31 -19.09
C LYS A 399 23.60 2.39 -18.12
N PHE A 400 24.84 2.08 -18.46
CA PHE A 400 25.77 1.41 -17.56
C PHE A 400 26.70 2.43 -16.91
N TYR A 401 27.06 2.16 -15.66
CA TYR A 401 28.04 2.95 -14.93
C TYR A 401 29.40 2.24 -14.94
N PRO A 402 30.53 2.95 -15.09
CA PRO A 402 31.87 2.36 -15.11
C PRO A 402 32.38 1.98 -13.70
N PHE A 403 31.46 1.74 -12.76
CA PHE A 403 31.76 1.35 -11.39
C PHE A 403 30.62 0.49 -10.81
N SER A 404 30.97 -0.28 -9.78
CA SER A 404 30.07 -1.18 -9.05
C SER A 404 30.05 -0.84 -7.56
N TRP A 405 29.13 -1.45 -6.81
CA TRP A 405 29.17 -1.43 -5.34
C TRP A 405 29.62 -2.76 -4.79
N LEU A 406 30.70 -2.74 -4.02
CA LEU A 406 31.01 -3.78 -3.04
C LEU A 406 30.18 -3.51 -1.77
N SER A 407 29.13 -4.29 -1.59
CA SER A 407 28.33 -4.28 -0.39
C SER A 407 28.83 -5.30 0.62
N ILE A 408 28.96 -4.85 1.87
CA ILE A 408 29.31 -5.70 3.00
C ILE A 408 28.34 -5.53 4.15
N ILE A 409 28.08 -6.61 4.87
CA ILE A 409 27.46 -6.57 6.19
C ILE A 409 28.52 -6.92 7.22
N VAL A 410 28.59 -6.10 8.27
CA VAL A 410 29.57 -6.22 9.34
C VAL A 410 28.87 -6.33 10.68
N VAL A 411 29.30 -7.30 11.49
CA VAL A 411 28.95 -7.35 12.92
C VAL A 411 29.92 -6.45 13.67
N THR A 412 29.45 -5.28 14.05
CA THR A 412 30.21 -4.28 14.79
C THR A 412 29.25 -3.33 15.48
N LYS A 413 29.67 -2.76 16.61
CA LYS A 413 28.97 -1.62 17.19
C LYS A 413 29.00 -0.49 16.15
N PRO A 414 27.84 0.10 15.77
CA PRO A 414 27.78 1.27 14.91
C PRO A 414 28.81 2.32 15.30
N ALA A 415 29.32 3.06 14.31
CA ALA A 415 30.29 4.13 14.53
C ALA A 415 29.86 5.01 15.71
N LYS A 416 30.76 5.24 16.67
CA LYS A 416 30.49 6.10 17.84
C LYS A 416 30.31 7.53 17.34
N SER A 417 29.09 7.93 17.04
CA SER A 417 28.80 9.26 16.54
C SER A 417 27.37 9.66 16.87
N LYS A 418 27.15 10.95 17.14
CA LYS A 418 25.81 11.57 17.23
C LYS A 418 25.11 11.63 15.85
N LEU A 419 25.70 11.03 14.82
CA LEU A 419 25.29 11.12 13.42
C LEU A 419 24.45 9.92 12.96
N SER A 420 23.68 10.18 11.91
CA SER A 420 22.47 9.44 11.50
C SER A 420 22.67 7.99 11.06
N ASN A 421 21.55 7.31 10.84
CA ASN A 421 21.47 5.92 10.36
C ASN A 421 21.94 5.71 8.91
N LEU A 422 22.18 6.78 8.14
CA LEU A 422 22.57 6.73 6.73
C LEU A 422 23.54 7.88 6.41
N VAL A 423 24.76 7.55 5.98
CA VAL A 423 25.79 8.54 5.64
C VAL A 423 26.39 8.25 4.27
N TYR A 424 26.40 9.26 3.40
CA TYR A 424 27.12 9.23 2.12
C TYR A 424 28.51 9.85 2.32
N ALA A 425 29.56 9.31 1.72
CA ALA A 425 30.88 9.90 1.80
C ALA A 425 31.47 10.03 0.41
N TYR A 426 31.54 11.27 -0.06
CA TYR A 426 32.27 11.62 -1.27
C TYR A 426 33.77 11.57 -0.99
N HIS A 427 34.51 10.90 -1.86
CA HIS A 427 35.98 10.88 -1.82
C HIS A 427 36.53 10.69 -3.23
N ASP A 428 37.72 11.23 -3.51
CA ASP A 428 38.41 11.07 -4.81
C ASP A 428 38.86 9.62 -5.09
N ARG A 429 38.60 8.70 -4.16
CA ARG A 429 38.82 7.25 -4.32
C ARG A 429 37.51 6.50 -4.60
N GLY A 430 36.40 7.22 -4.73
CA GLY A 430 35.06 6.70 -4.90
C GLY A 430 34.19 6.77 -3.63
N LEU A 431 32.88 6.66 -3.84
CA LEU A 431 31.85 6.75 -2.82
C LEU A 431 31.98 5.68 -1.72
N VAL A 432 31.56 6.04 -0.51
CA VAL A 432 31.11 5.09 0.53
C VAL A 432 29.70 5.44 0.97
N ILE A 433 28.82 4.46 1.12
CA ILE A 433 27.56 4.63 1.85
C ILE A 433 27.60 3.76 3.10
N TYR A 434 27.39 4.36 4.25
CA TYR A 434 27.21 3.69 5.53
C TYR A 434 25.72 3.63 5.89
N VAL A 435 25.24 2.47 6.30
CA VAL A 435 23.88 2.26 6.78
C VAL A 435 23.91 1.50 8.09
N ARG A 436 23.34 2.09 9.14
CA ARG A 436 23.10 1.38 10.41
C ARG A 436 21.92 0.42 10.25
N ARG A 437 22.06 -0.83 10.71
CA ARG A 437 20.99 -1.84 10.67
C ARG A 437 20.44 -2.18 12.06
N SER A 438 21.31 -2.22 13.06
CA SER A 438 20.94 -2.41 14.48
C SER A 438 21.98 -1.74 15.40
N GLU A 439 21.96 -2.05 16.70
CA GLU A 439 23.03 -1.69 17.66
C GLU A 439 24.34 -2.48 17.46
N GLU A 440 24.34 -3.53 16.63
CA GLU A 440 25.50 -4.42 16.46
C GLU A 440 25.76 -4.82 15.00
N VAL A 441 24.99 -4.27 14.05
CA VAL A 441 25.12 -4.57 12.63
C VAL A 441 25.12 -3.27 11.82
N ALA A 442 26.11 -3.17 10.94
CA ALA A 442 26.23 -2.11 9.95
C ALA A 442 26.36 -2.69 8.55
N ARG A 443 25.98 -1.89 7.55
CA ARG A 443 26.20 -2.16 6.14
C ARG A 443 27.03 -1.04 5.53
N TYR A 444 27.99 -1.41 4.69
CA TYR A 444 28.72 -0.47 3.86
C TYR A 444 28.50 -0.82 2.39
N HIS A 445 28.43 0.21 1.55
CA HIS A 445 28.56 0.11 0.10
C HIS A 445 29.79 0.92 -0.30
N LEU A 446 30.81 0.24 -0.80
CA LEU A 446 32.03 0.85 -1.28
C LEU A 446 31.97 0.89 -2.82
N GLN A 447 32.22 2.05 -3.42
CA GLN A 447 32.44 2.11 -4.85
C GLN A 447 33.74 1.39 -5.22
N VAL A 448 33.63 0.48 -6.17
CA VAL A 448 34.72 -0.33 -6.72
C VAL A 448 34.67 -0.30 -8.25
N ASP A 449 35.70 -0.80 -8.93
CA ASP A 449 35.72 -0.82 -10.39
C ASP A 449 34.59 -1.73 -10.93
N ALA A 450 34.07 -1.44 -12.13
CA ALA A 450 33.03 -2.28 -12.74
C ALA A 450 33.50 -3.71 -13.00
N THR A 451 34.81 -3.91 -13.17
CA THR A 451 35.45 -5.19 -13.46
C THR A 451 35.96 -5.94 -12.22
N ASP A 452 35.91 -5.31 -11.04
CA ASP A 452 36.39 -5.93 -9.80
C ASP A 452 35.57 -7.17 -9.43
N ASN A 453 36.26 -8.19 -8.91
CA ASN A 453 35.66 -9.37 -8.30
C ASN A 453 35.68 -9.26 -6.76
N VAL A 454 34.73 -9.93 -6.10
CA VAL A 454 34.66 -10.02 -4.64
C VAL A 454 35.98 -10.50 -4.01
N ASN A 455 36.69 -11.40 -4.69
CA ASN A 455 37.96 -11.96 -4.21
C ASN A 455 39.12 -10.95 -4.22
N ASP A 456 39.03 -9.89 -5.03
CA ASP A 456 40.05 -8.82 -5.07
C ASP A 456 40.01 -7.93 -3.84
N TRP A 457 38.99 -8.10 -2.99
CA TRP A 457 38.68 -7.26 -1.85
C TRP A 457 38.74 -8.06 -0.54
N PRO A 458 39.93 -8.45 -0.05
CA PRO A 458 40.06 -9.04 1.28
C PRO A 458 39.66 -8.03 2.37
N ASP A 459 39.26 -8.53 3.54
CA ASP A 459 38.69 -7.69 4.62
C ASP A 459 39.65 -6.57 5.05
N GLU A 460 40.96 -6.82 5.09
CA GLU A 460 41.96 -5.81 5.40
C GLU A 460 41.95 -4.64 4.40
N ARG A 461 41.90 -4.94 3.09
CA ARG A 461 41.81 -3.92 2.03
C ARG A 461 40.53 -3.09 2.18
N ILE A 462 39.41 -3.76 2.44
CA ILE A 462 38.12 -3.12 2.68
C ILE A 462 38.21 -2.14 3.85
N TRP A 463 38.73 -2.58 4.99
CA TRP A 463 38.85 -1.71 6.17
C TRP A 463 39.80 -0.54 5.95
N ASN A 464 40.91 -0.74 5.24
CA ASN A 464 41.83 0.33 4.88
C ASN A 464 41.14 1.39 4.00
N GLU A 465 40.39 0.98 2.97
CA GLU A 465 39.63 1.92 2.14
C GLU A 465 38.54 2.65 2.93
N LEU A 466 37.79 1.94 3.79
CA LEU A 466 36.76 2.57 4.63
C LEU A 466 37.36 3.62 5.57
N LYS A 467 38.50 3.34 6.21
CA LYS A 467 39.20 4.29 7.09
C LYS A 467 39.63 5.54 6.34
N ILE A 468 40.14 5.39 5.12
CA ILE A 468 40.58 6.52 4.29
C ILE A 468 39.37 7.36 3.87
N ARG A 469 38.37 6.74 3.25
CA ARG A 469 37.26 7.44 2.60
C ARG A 469 36.25 8.05 3.58
N LEU A 470 36.17 7.52 4.80
CA LEU A 470 35.29 8.03 5.86
C LEU A 470 36.01 8.96 6.86
N LYS A 471 37.30 9.25 6.66
CA LYS A 471 38.08 10.09 7.56
C LYS A 471 37.51 11.52 7.61
N THR A 472 37.30 12.05 8.81
CA THR A 472 37.02 13.47 9.02
C THR A 472 38.20 14.18 9.67
N ASN A 473 38.34 15.48 9.39
CA ASN A 473 39.44 16.31 9.87
C ASN A 473 39.35 16.55 11.39
N ASP A 474 38.13 16.56 11.91
CA ASP A 474 37.80 16.76 13.33
C ASP A 474 37.62 15.46 14.12
N ASN A 475 37.81 14.29 13.47
CA ASN A 475 37.49 12.97 14.01
C ASN A 475 36.04 12.81 14.52
N SER A 476 35.09 13.64 14.05
CA SER A 476 33.64 13.52 14.34
C SER A 476 33.02 12.21 13.87
N TRP A 477 33.68 11.53 12.92
CA TRP A 477 33.30 10.21 12.45
C TRP A 477 34.44 9.20 12.64
N LYS A 478 34.18 8.17 13.45
CA LYS A 478 35.10 7.05 13.66
C LYS A 478 34.36 5.73 13.49
N ILE A 479 34.76 4.95 12.50
CA ILE A 479 34.24 3.60 12.28
C ILE A 479 34.84 2.61 13.26
N ASN A 480 34.05 1.61 13.65
CA ASN A 480 34.52 0.46 14.40
C ASN A 480 34.70 -0.70 13.43
N GLU A 481 35.89 -1.29 13.41
CA GLU A 481 36.11 -2.52 12.66
C GLU A 481 35.30 -3.67 13.27
N GLY A 482 34.99 -4.66 12.45
CA GLY A 482 34.27 -5.84 12.87
C GLY A 482 34.34 -6.96 11.84
N LYS A 483 33.65 -8.06 12.15
CA LYS A 483 33.65 -9.24 11.29
C LYS A 483 32.73 -9.00 10.09
N VAL A 484 33.28 -9.11 8.87
CA VAL A 484 32.48 -9.13 7.64
C VAL A 484 31.76 -10.49 7.58
N ILE A 485 30.43 -10.47 7.50
CA ILE A 485 29.60 -11.68 7.46
C ILE A 485 28.93 -11.91 6.10
N GLU A 486 28.85 -10.87 5.28
CA GLU A 486 28.36 -10.94 3.91
C GLU A 486 29.18 -9.98 3.04
N LYS A 487 29.52 -10.39 1.83
CA LYS A 487 30.27 -9.60 0.85
C LYS A 487 29.73 -9.90 -0.56
N ARG A 488 29.37 -8.85 -1.29
CA ARG A 488 28.83 -8.98 -2.66
C ARG A 488 29.15 -7.76 -3.50
N ILE A 489 29.51 -7.97 -4.76
CA ILE A 489 29.56 -6.89 -5.76
C ILE A 489 28.28 -6.92 -6.60
N PHE A 490 27.70 -5.75 -6.86
CA PHE A 490 26.64 -5.61 -7.85
C PHE A 490 26.86 -4.37 -8.73
N PRO A 491 26.60 -4.50 -10.04
CA PRO A 491 26.73 -3.41 -10.98
C PRO A 491 25.63 -2.38 -10.79
N LEU A 492 25.94 -1.12 -11.10
CA LEU A 492 24.95 -0.05 -11.19
C LEU A 492 24.50 0.07 -12.64
N ARG A 493 23.19 0.19 -12.84
CA ARG A 493 22.60 0.45 -14.16
C ARG A 493 21.31 1.25 -14.01
N SER A 494 20.99 1.98 -15.05
CA SER A 494 19.67 2.54 -15.28
C SER A 494 19.05 1.82 -16.47
N PHE A 495 17.79 1.43 -16.37
CA PHE A 495 17.09 0.70 -17.42
C PHE A 495 15.64 1.12 -17.45
N MET A 496 15.07 1.28 -18.63
CA MET A 496 13.64 1.51 -18.79
C MET A 496 13.11 1.00 -20.13
N ILE A 497 11.83 0.65 -20.17
CA ILE A 497 11.11 0.33 -21.41
C ILE A 497 9.94 1.28 -21.66
N GLU A 498 9.60 1.43 -22.93
CA GLU A 498 8.40 2.13 -23.39
C GLU A 498 7.73 1.36 -24.53
N PRO A 499 6.39 1.16 -24.51
CA PRO A 499 5.47 1.38 -23.38
C PRO A 499 5.67 0.36 -22.24
N MET A 500 4.99 0.57 -21.11
CA MET A 500 4.94 -0.36 -19.97
C MET A 500 3.73 -1.31 -20.02
N GLN A 501 3.15 -1.50 -21.21
CA GLN A 501 1.99 -2.34 -21.42
C GLN A 501 1.93 -2.83 -22.86
N TYR A 502 1.27 -3.95 -23.08
CA TYR A 502 0.95 -4.45 -24.40
C TYR A 502 -0.30 -5.33 -24.35
N LYS A 503 -1.36 -4.91 -25.05
CA LYS A 503 -2.67 -5.58 -25.01
C LYS A 503 -3.12 -5.77 -23.55
N ASN A 504 -3.39 -6.99 -23.10
CA ASN A 504 -3.81 -7.29 -21.72
C ASN A 504 -2.63 -7.52 -20.75
N ILE A 505 -1.38 -7.28 -21.19
CA ILE A 505 -0.19 -7.36 -20.33
C ILE A 505 0.19 -5.95 -19.86
N TYR A 506 0.36 -5.79 -18.55
CA TYR A 506 0.85 -4.54 -17.91
C TYR A 506 2.08 -4.85 -17.08
N LEU A 507 3.09 -3.97 -17.09
CA LEU A 507 4.39 -4.19 -16.46
C LEU A 507 4.64 -3.16 -15.36
N ALA A 508 4.97 -3.60 -14.14
CA ALA A 508 5.20 -2.71 -12.99
C ALA A 508 6.47 -3.07 -12.20
N GLY A 509 7.23 -2.06 -11.79
CA GLY A 509 8.47 -2.22 -11.02
C GLY A 509 9.68 -2.71 -11.83
N ASP A 510 10.55 -3.52 -11.21
CA ASP A 510 11.85 -3.97 -11.75
C ASP A 510 11.77 -4.62 -13.16
N VAL A 511 10.59 -5.07 -13.59
CA VAL A 511 10.38 -5.62 -14.94
C VAL A 511 10.23 -4.53 -16.01
N ALA A 512 9.86 -3.31 -15.65
CA ALA A 512 9.75 -2.19 -16.57
C ALA A 512 10.95 -1.24 -16.47
N HIS A 513 11.49 -1.03 -15.26
CA HIS A 513 12.58 -0.09 -15.02
C HIS A 513 13.52 -0.55 -13.91
N LEU A 514 14.76 -0.06 -13.94
CA LEU A 514 15.73 -0.18 -12.86
C LEU A 514 16.45 1.15 -12.70
N VAL A 515 16.54 1.63 -11.46
CA VAL A 515 17.32 2.80 -11.08
C VAL A 515 18.58 2.39 -10.34
N PRO A 516 19.68 3.17 -10.44
CA PRO A 516 20.84 2.95 -9.60
C PRO A 516 20.45 3.07 -8.12
N PRO A 517 20.96 2.18 -7.26
CA PRO A 517 20.52 2.07 -5.87
C PRO A 517 20.95 3.24 -4.97
N THR A 518 21.70 4.22 -5.52
CA THR A 518 22.29 5.36 -4.82
C THR A 518 21.33 6.03 -3.85
N ILE A 519 20.06 6.20 -4.20
CA ILE A 519 19.03 6.85 -3.37
C ILE A 519 17.82 5.96 -3.11
N ALA A 520 17.95 4.63 -3.30
CA ALA A 520 16.95 3.63 -2.95
C ALA A 520 15.53 3.87 -3.54
N LYS A 521 15.45 4.29 -4.81
CA LYS A 521 14.17 4.63 -5.47
C LYS A 521 13.38 3.44 -6.03
N GLY A 522 14.04 2.32 -6.34
CA GLY A 522 13.41 1.21 -7.10
C GLY A 522 12.13 0.66 -6.47
N LEU A 523 12.14 0.34 -5.17
CA LEU A 523 10.94 -0.13 -4.46
C LEU A 523 9.82 0.90 -4.49
N ASN A 524 10.15 2.17 -4.20
CA ASN A 524 9.17 3.26 -4.16
C ASN A 524 8.51 3.46 -5.52
N MET A 525 9.28 3.41 -6.61
CA MET A 525 8.76 3.49 -7.96
C MET A 525 7.85 2.31 -8.30
N ALA A 526 8.24 1.09 -7.93
CA ALA A 526 7.43 -0.11 -8.16
C ALA A 526 6.08 -0.04 -7.43
N VAL A 527 6.08 0.41 -6.16
CA VAL A 527 4.86 0.67 -5.38
C VAL A 527 4.01 1.75 -6.03
N ALA A 528 4.65 2.83 -6.49
CA ALA A 528 3.96 3.94 -7.10
C ALA A 528 3.40 3.59 -8.50
N ASP A 529 3.98 2.62 -9.23
CA ASP A 529 3.41 2.08 -10.47
C ASP A 529 2.12 1.32 -10.20
N VAL A 530 2.15 0.39 -9.24
CA VAL A 530 0.99 -0.45 -8.95
C VAL A 530 -0.16 0.34 -8.33
N LYS A 531 0.12 1.46 -7.66
CA LYS A 531 -0.91 2.43 -7.22
C LYS A 531 -1.66 3.05 -8.41
N ILE A 532 -0.97 3.36 -9.52
CA ILE A 532 -1.61 3.90 -10.73
C ILE A 532 -2.36 2.79 -11.46
N LEU A 533 -1.74 1.62 -11.59
CA LEU A 533 -2.33 0.48 -12.26
C LEU A 533 -3.60 -0.01 -11.55
N SER A 534 -3.59 -0.08 -10.21
CA SER A 534 -4.76 -0.48 -9.43
C SER A 534 -5.94 0.46 -9.68
N LYS A 535 -5.71 1.78 -9.68
CA LYS A 535 -6.76 2.77 -10.01
C LYS A 535 -7.33 2.56 -11.42
N ALA A 536 -6.47 2.26 -12.39
CA ALA A 536 -6.90 2.01 -13.76
C ALA A 536 -7.71 0.70 -13.89
N LEU A 537 -7.31 -0.36 -13.18
CA LEU A 537 -8.04 -1.63 -13.10
C LEU A 537 -9.40 -1.46 -12.40
N ILE A 538 -9.43 -0.74 -11.28
CA ILE A 538 -10.67 -0.42 -10.55
C ILE A 538 -11.64 0.31 -11.46
N TYR A 539 -11.18 1.36 -12.13
CA TYR A 539 -12.00 2.10 -13.09
C TYR A 539 -12.54 1.20 -14.21
N TYR A 540 -11.73 0.28 -14.73
CA TYR A 540 -12.20 -0.69 -15.73
C TYR A 540 -13.30 -1.59 -15.17
N TYR A 541 -13.13 -2.19 -13.98
CA TYR A 541 -14.16 -3.08 -13.43
C TYR A 541 -15.44 -2.36 -13.00
N GLU A 542 -15.37 -1.07 -12.68
CA GLU A 542 -16.53 -0.24 -12.34
C GLU A 542 -17.29 0.27 -13.58
N THR A 543 -16.59 0.52 -14.70
CA THR A 543 -17.16 1.24 -15.86
C THR A 543 -17.11 0.46 -17.17
N ASN A 544 -16.41 -0.66 -17.21
CA ASN A 544 -16.04 -1.41 -18.41
C ASN A 544 -15.26 -0.58 -19.46
N SER A 545 -14.63 0.53 -19.06
CA SER A 545 -13.82 1.39 -19.94
C SER A 545 -12.32 1.17 -19.76
N LEU A 546 -11.62 1.02 -20.89
CA LEU A 546 -10.15 0.87 -20.94
C LEU A 546 -9.39 2.20 -20.89
N ASP A 547 -10.07 3.35 -20.80
CA ASP A 547 -9.43 4.65 -21.03
C ASP A 547 -8.30 4.96 -20.03
N LYS A 548 -8.47 4.60 -18.76
CA LYS A 548 -7.41 4.76 -17.75
C LYS A 548 -6.27 3.77 -17.94
N LEU A 549 -6.59 2.53 -18.34
CA LEU A 549 -5.58 1.51 -18.65
C LEU A 549 -4.74 1.89 -19.88
N LYS A 550 -5.33 2.53 -20.90
CA LYS A 550 -4.58 3.06 -22.07
C LYS A 550 -3.59 4.15 -21.68
N GLN A 551 -3.87 4.91 -20.62
CA GLN A 551 -3.02 6.01 -20.16
C GLN A 551 -1.92 5.57 -19.17
N TYR A 552 -1.96 4.31 -18.71
CA TYR A 552 -1.07 3.79 -17.67
C TYR A 552 0.42 4.07 -17.97
N SER A 553 0.89 3.64 -19.14
CA SER A 553 2.29 3.84 -19.54
C SER A 553 2.68 5.32 -19.53
N THR A 554 1.86 6.19 -20.14
CA THR A 554 2.16 7.63 -20.21
C THR A 554 2.26 8.27 -18.82
N ILE A 555 1.34 7.93 -17.91
CA ILE A 555 1.33 8.47 -16.55
C ILE A 555 2.57 8.01 -15.78
N CYS A 556 2.87 6.70 -15.81
CA CYS A 556 4.05 6.16 -15.14
C CYS A 556 5.34 6.75 -15.72
N LEU A 557 5.52 6.73 -17.05
CA LEU A 557 6.76 7.19 -17.70
C LEU A 557 7.06 8.67 -17.43
N ASN A 558 6.05 9.54 -17.36
CA ASN A 558 6.24 10.95 -17.00
C ASN A 558 6.89 11.13 -15.62
N ARG A 559 6.54 10.28 -14.66
CA ARG A 559 7.17 10.26 -13.34
C ARG A 559 8.54 9.56 -13.40
N LEU A 560 8.60 8.39 -14.04
CA LEU A 560 9.80 7.54 -14.06
C LEU A 560 10.99 8.27 -14.68
N TRP A 561 10.82 8.99 -15.79
CA TRP A 561 11.90 9.76 -16.40
C TRP A 561 12.49 10.82 -15.46
N ARG A 562 11.66 11.48 -14.64
CA ARG A 562 12.13 12.47 -13.67
C ARG A 562 12.88 11.81 -12.50
N VAL A 563 12.45 10.63 -12.09
CA VAL A 563 13.14 9.86 -11.04
C VAL A 563 14.44 9.27 -11.57
N GLU A 564 14.47 8.82 -12.82
CA GLU A 564 15.68 8.35 -13.51
C GLU A 564 16.70 9.47 -13.66
N ASP A 565 16.29 10.64 -14.17
CA ASP A 565 17.16 11.82 -14.28
C ASP A 565 17.80 12.18 -12.93
N PHE A 566 16.98 12.25 -11.87
CA PHE A 566 17.49 12.51 -10.52
C PHE A 566 18.40 11.39 -10.00
N SER A 567 18.05 10.12 -10.22
CA SER A 567 18.87 8.99 -9.78
C SER A 567 20.23 8.96 -10.50
N ASN A 568 20.25 9.33 -11.77
CA ASN A 568 21.46 9.48 -12.58
C ASN A 568 22.30 10.66 -12.08
N TYR A 569 21.68 11.83 -11.90
CA TYR A 569 22.33 13.02 -11.34
C TYR A 569 22.98 12.73 -9.99
N VAL A 570 22.25 12.10 -9.06
CA VAL A 570 22.77 11.79 -7.73
C VAL A 570 23.89 10.73 -7.78
N THR A 571 23.76 9.75 -8.68
CA THR A 571 24.83 8.76 -8.89
C THR A 571 26.10 9.43 -9.39
N GLU A 572 25.99 10.32 -10.37
CA GLU A 572 27.11 11.12 -10.87
C GLU A 572 27.63 12.15 -9.86
N LEU A 573 26.79 12.65 -8.96
CA LEU A 573 27.21 13.62 -7.94
C LEU A 573 28.13 12.98 -6.90
N TRP A 574 27.84 11.74 -6.50
CA TRP A 574 28.53 11.07 -5.39
C TRP A 574 29.68 10.14 -5.80
N HIS A 575 29.66 9.57 -7.00
CA HIS A 575 30.64 8.57 -7.44
C HIS A 575 31.79 9.19 -8.22
N HIS A 576 33.00 8.69 -8.01
CA HIS A 576 34.16 9.13 -8.78
C HIS A 576 34.32 8.28 -10.06
N ASP A 577 34.01 8.84 -11.23
CA ASP A 577 34.17 8.14 -12.51
C ASP A 577 35.61 8.28 -13.05
N PHE A 578 36.45 7.25 -12.84
CA PHE A 578 37.86 7.25 -13.26
C PHE A 578 38.07 7.31 -14.79
N THR A 579 37.01 7.23 -15.60
CA THR A 579 37.09 7.40 -17.05
C THR A 579 36.99 8.86 -17.50
N LYS A 580 36.66 9.77 -16.59
CA LYS A 580 36.49 11.20 -16.86
C LYS A 580 37.76 11.99 -16.60
N ASP A 581 37.81 13.21 -17.13
CA ASP A 581 38.94 14.11 -16.98
C ASP A 581 38.85 14.97 -15.71
N ASP A 582 39.93 15.69 -15.42
CA ASP A 582 40.02 16.59 -14.28
C ASP A 582 38.97 17.72 -14.33
N PHE A 583 38.59 18.18 -15.53
CA PHE A 583 37.55 19.19 -15.68
C PHE A 583 36.21 18.67 -15.16
N TYR A 584 35.80 17.46 -15.55
CA TYR A 584 34.58 16.82 -15.04
C TYR A 584 34.61 16.73 -13.51
N HIS A 585 35.68 16.21 -12.91
CA HIS A 585 35.78 16.05 -11.46
C HIS A 585 35.77 17.39 -10.70
N LYS A 586 36.41 18.43 -11.24
CA LYS A 586 36.33 19.78 -10.65
C LYS A 586 34.90 20.33 -10.70
N THR A 587 34.17 20.13 -11.80
CA THR A 587 32.75 20.56 -11.88
C THR A 587 31.84 19.73 -10.98
N GLN A 588 32.08 18.42 -10.86
CA GLN A 588 31.38 17.55 -9.93
C GLN A 588 31.55 18.03 -8.48
N ARG A 589 32.79 18.29 -8.08
CA ARG A 589 33.13 18.81 -6.75
C ARG A 589 32.45 20.16 -6.48
N ALA A 590 32.47 21.08 -7.45
CA ALA A 590 31.79 22.37 -7.34
C ALA A 590 30.27 22.22 -7.14
N ARG A 591 29.63 21.19 -7.72
CA ARG A 591 28.21 20.88 -7.47
C ARG A 591 27.96 20.41 -6.05
N VAL A 592 28.84 19.58 -5.48
CA VAL A 592 28.74 19.15 -4.07
C VAL A 592 28.94 20.35 -3.14
N GLU A 593 29.93 21.21 -3.42
CA GLU A 593 30.16 22.47 -2.69
C GLU A 593 28.92 23.37 -2.73
N SER A 594 28.32 23.52 -3.92
CA SER A 594 27.07 24.29 -4.09
C SER A 594 25.92 23.69 -3.27
N LEU A 595 25.78 22.36 -3.23
CA LEU A 595 24.76 21.69 -2.41
C LEU A 595 25.01 21.93 -0.90
N CYS A 596 26.26 22.05 -0.46
CA CYS A 596 26.61 22.40 0.91
C CYS A 596 26.20 23.83 1.28
N GLU A 597 26.28 24.76 0.33
CA GLU A 597 26.15 26.21 0.59
C GLU A 597 24.74 26.76 0.32
N PHE A 598 24.10 26.32 -0.76
CA PHE A 598 22.87 26.94 -1.24
C PHE A 598 21.61 26.21 -0.78
N LYS A 599 20.86 26.85 0.12
CA LYS A 599 19.59 26.33 0.64
C LYS A 599 18.56 25.98 -0.45
N ILE A 600 18.52 26.74 -1.55
CA ILE A 600 17.58 26.47 -2.66
C ILE A 600 17.87 25.12 -3.33
N LEU A 601 19.15 24.81 -3.55
CA LEU A 601 19.57 23.52 -4.11
C LEU A 601 19.30 22.38 -3.13
N GLN A 602 19.52 22.62 -1.83
CA GLN A 602 19.18 21.65 -0.79
C GLN A 602 17.68 21.34 -0.78
N GLN A 603 16.83 22.35 -0.93
CA GLN A 603 15.38 22.18 -0.93
C GLN A 603 14.93 21.34 -2.14
N GLU A 604 15.38 21.70 -3.34
CA GLU A 604 15.09 20.95 -4.57
C GLU A 604 15.55 19.49 -4.46
N PHE A 605 16.79 19.27 -3.99
CA PHE A 605 17.34 17.95 -3.76
C PHE A 605 16.49 17.14 -2.77
N CYS A 606 16.06 17.75 -1.66
CA CYS A 606 15.26 17.08 -0.65
C CYS A 606 13.87 16.69 -1.16
N GLU A 607 13.19 17.58 -1.89
CA GLU A 607 11.87 17.26 -2.48
C GLU A 607 11.95 16.07 -3.42
N MET A 608 12.99 16.01 -4.25
CA MET A 608 13.23 14.87 -5.13
C MET A 608 13.59 13.60 -4.32
N LEU A 609 14.33 13.74 -3.22
CA LEU A 609 14.76 12.64 -2.36
C LEU A 609 13.60 11.95 -1.62
N VAL A 610 12.63 12.71 -1.09
CA VAL A 610 11.47 12.16 -0.35
C VAL A 610 10.26 11.80 -1.22
N GLY A 611 10.38 12.01 -2.53
CA GLY A 611 9.38 11.60 -3.52
C GLY A 611 8.76 12.78 -4.24
N LEU A 612 8.76 12.68 -5.57
CA LEU A 612 8.06 13.60 -6.46
C LEU A 612 6.55 13.50 -6.25
N LEU A 613 5.98 14.42 -5.50
CA LEU A 613 4.59 14.80 -5.68
C LEU A 613 4.60 15.95 -6.69
N SER A 614 4.30 15.69 -7.96
CA SER A 614 3.96 16.84 -8.80
C SER A 614 2.61 17.38 -8.31
N SER A 615 2.52 18.69 -8.11
CA SER A 615 1.25 19.38 -7.82
C SER A 615 0.19 19.19 -8.93
N LYS A 616 0.60 18.69 -10.10
CA LYS A 616 -0.29 18.28 -11.20
C LYS A 616 -0.78 16.85 -11.07
N ASP A 617 -0.03 15.98 -10.41
CA ASP A 617 -0.52 14.65 -10.03
C ASP A 617 -1.74 14.85 -9.14
N THR A 618 -1.71 15.68 -8.09
CA THR A 618 -2.93 15.98 -7.31
C THR A 618 -4.14 16.44 -8.15
N SER A 619 -3.97 17.18 -9.25
CA SER A 619 -5.12 17.61 -10.09
C SER A 619 -5.72 16.50 -10.97
N VAL A 620 -4.91 15.53 -11.43
CA VAL A 620 -5.42 14.33 -12.12
C VAL A 620 -5.89 13.28 -11.10
N TYR A 621 -5.40 13.38 -9.85
CA TYR A 621 -5.60 12.38 -8.79
C TYR A 621 -6.79 12.72 -7.88
N ASN A 622 -7.26 13.97 -7.86
CA ASN A 622 -8.40 14.44 -7.05
C ASN A 622 -9.76 14.39 -7.78
N ASN A 623 -9.80 14.04 -9.08
CA ASN A 623 -11.06 14.02 -9.84
C ASN A 623 -11.84 12.70 -9.73
N VAL A 624 -11.53 11.84 -8.75
CA VAL A 624 -12.24 10.57 -8.50
C VAL A 624 -12.38 10.30 -6.99
N GLU A 625 -12.33 11.33 -6.13
CA GLU A 625 -12.81 11.20 -4.74
C GLU A 625 -14.32 11.46 -4.67
#